data_AF-A0A7W3J4F6-F1
#
_entry.id   AF-A0A7W3J4F6-F1
#
_cell.length_a   1.000
_cell.length_b   1.000
_cell.length_c   1.000
_cell.angle_alpha   90.00
_cell.angle_beta   90.00
_cell.angle_gamma   90.00
#
_symmetry.space_group_name_H-M   'P 1'
#
loop_
_entity.id
_entity.type
_entity.pdbx_description
1 polymer ?
#
loop_
_entity_poly.entity_id
_entity_poly.type
_entity_poly.pdbx_seq_one_letter_code
_entity_poly.pdbx_strand_id
1 'polypeptide(L)'
;MAIATYADVAVELGRPIADPNEQAQVTWWLNGAELQIKARLGDVTLLDQEILKYVEVMAVAAKALNPTGAQYEAIDDYRYGLPAESRRVTILDEWWSMLDPDVGAAVFSVRATFTPDTP
;
A
#
# COMPACT_ATOMS: atom_id res chain seq x y z
N MET A 1 10.97 -0.32 11.57
CA MET A 1 10.40 -1.65 11.91
C MET A 1 8.93 -1.38 11.88
N ALA A 2 8.16 -2.23 11.18
CA ALA A 2 6.76 -1.93 10.93
C ALA A 2 6.02 -1.61 12.24
N ILE A 3 5.20 -0.56 12.21
CA ILE A 3 4.36 -0.17 13.35
C ILE A 3 3.16 -1.11 13.47
N ALA A 4 2.69 -1.65 12.36
CA ALA A 4 1.67 -2.68 12.32
C ALA A 4 2.20 -4.05 12.78
N THR A 5 1.30 -4.83 13.39
CA THR A 5 1.57 -6.18 13.87
C THR A 5 0.73 -7.20 13.12
N TYR A 6 1.08 -8.50 13.26
CA TYR A 6 0.26 -9.57 12.67
C TYR A 6 -1.17 -9.59 13.27
N ALA A 7 -1.37 -9.08 14.48
CA ALA A 7 -2.69 -8.99 15.10
C ALA A 7 -3.58 -7.96 14.38
N ASP A 8 -3.00 -6.84 13.94
CA ASP A 8 -3.72 -5.84 13.15
C ASP A 8 -4.16 -6.41 11.79
N VAL A 9 -3.28 -7.20 11.15
CA VAL A 9 -3.61 -7.92 9.91
C VAL A 9 -4.71 -8.97 10.15
N ALA A 10 -4.69 -9.66 11.30
CA ALA A 10 -5.74 -10.61 11.65
C ALA A 10 -7.12 -9.94 11.80
N VAL A 11 -7.16 -8.72 12.36
CA VAL A 11 -8.39 -7.92 12.43
C VAL A 11 -8.91 -7.59 11.03
N GLU A 12 -8.03 -7.12 10.14
CA GLU A 12 -8.40 -6.78 8.75
C GLU A 12 -8.88 -8.00 7.97
N LEU A 13 -8.21 -9.16 8.11
CA LEU A 13 -8.63 -10.39 7.46
C LEU A 13 -9.93 -10.99 8.04
N GLY A 14 -10.45 -10.44 9.14
CA GLY A 14 -11.62 -10.97 9.84
C GLY A 14 -11.43 -12.38 10.40
N ARG A 15 -10.17 -12.85 10.53
CA ARG A 15 -9.84 -14.19 11.05
C ARG A 15 -8.56 -14.17 11.89
N PRO A 16 -8.48 -14.99 12.96
CA PRO A 16 -7.25 -15.12 13.73
C PRO A 16 -6.13 -15.78 12.91
N ILE A 17 -4.91 -15.30 13.09
CA ILE A 17 -3.67 -15.90 12.56
C ILE A 17 -3.02 -16.68 13.70
N ALA A 18 -3.37 -17.97 13.82
CA ALA A 18 -2.97 -18.80 14.96
C ALA A 18 -1.65 -19.57 14.76
N ASP A 19 -1.27 -19.85 13.50
CA ASP A 19 -0.02 -20.57 13.19
C ASP A 19 1.19 -19.63 13.42
N PRO A 20 2.15 -19.99 14.28
CA PRO A 20 3.37 -19.19 14.49
C PRO A 20 4.17 -18.95 13.20
N ASN A 21 4.13 -19.87 12.23
CA ASN A 21 4.83 -19.69 10.96
C ASN A 21 4.12 -18.63 10.10
N GLU A 22 2.79 -18.62 10.09
CA GLU A 22 1.99 -17.61 9.40
C GLU A 22 2.20 -16.24 10.07
N GLN A 23 2.23 -16.17 11.40
CA GLN A 23 2.56 -14.94 12.15
C GLN A 23 3.94 -14.41 11.76
N ALA A 24 4.97 -15.25 11.77
CA ALA A 24 6.33 -14.86 11.38
C ALA A 24 6.40 -14.39 9.91
N GLN A 25 5.66 -15.06 9.02
CA GLN A 25 5.59 -14.69 7.61
C GLN A 25 4.89 -13.34 7.41
N VAL A 26 3.78 -13.08 8.10
CA VAL A 26 3.06 -11.80 8.06
C VAL A 26 3.93 -10.68 8.62
N THR A 27 4.61 -10.90 9.74
CA THR A 27 5.58 -9.94 10.29
C THR A 27 6.73 -9.65 9.32
N TRP A 28 7.23 -10.66 8.60
CA TRP A 28 8.23 -10.45 7.55
C TRP A 28 7.70 -9.56 6.42
N TRP A 29 6.45 -9.76 6.01
CA TRP A 29 5.81 -8.92 4.99
C TRP A 29 5.58 -7.48 5.46
N LEU A 30 5.14 -7.29 6.70
CA LEU A 30 4.97 -5.95 7.30
C LEU A 30 6.29 -5.18 7.29
N ASN A 31 7.38 -5.82 7.72
CA ASN A 31 8.72 -5.21 7.65
C ASN A 31 9.16 -4.91 6.20
N GLY A 32 8.75 -5.74 5.24
CA GLY A 32 8.97 -5.49 3.82
C GLY A 32 8.18 -4.30 3.27
N ALA A 33 6.96 -4.05 3.78
CA ALA A 33 6.15 -2.88 3.43
C ALA A 33 6.79 -1.60 3.97
N GLU A 34 7.10 -1.58 5.26
CA GLU A 34 7.83 -0.51 5.95
C GLU A 34 9.12 -0.12 5.22
N LEU A 35 9.92 -1.11 4.80
CA LEU A 35 11.15 -0.85 4.05
C LEU A 35 10.90 -0.20 2.69
N GLN A 36 9.81 -0.55 1.99
CA GLN A 36 9.43 0.10 0.74
C GLN A 36 9.01 1.54 0.96
N ILE A 37 8.22 1.80 2.00
CA ILE A 37 7.77 3.15 2.38
C ILE A 37 8.99 4.00 2.73
N LYS A 38 9.88 3.47 3.59
CA LYS A 38 11.13 4.13 3.98
C LYS A 38 12.03 4.43 2.79
N ALA A 39 12.16 3.49 1.86
CA ALA A 39 12.98 3.68 0.66
C ALA A 39 12.45 4.79 -0.26
N ARG A 40 11.13 5.01 -0.28
CA ARG A 40 10.48 5.99 -1.16
C ARG A 40 10.33 7.37 -0.51
N LEU A 41 9.88 7.43 0.74
CA LEU A 41 9.53 8.67 1.44
C LEU A 41 10.59 9.13 2.44
N GLY A 42 11.58 8.29 2.74
CA GLY A 42 12.63 8.60 3.71
C GLY A 42 12.24 8.23 5.14
N ASP A 43 12.40 9.16 6.08
CA ASP A 43 12.16 8.88 7.49
C ASP A 43 10.66 8.73 7.81
N VAL A 44 10.21 7.48 7.96
CA VAL A 44 8.81 7.11 8.23
C VAL A 44 8.29 7.62 9.58
N THR A 45 9.18 8.05 10.49
CA THR A 45 8.76 8.62 11.78
C THR A 45 8.14 10.01 11.64
N LEU A 46 8.35 10.66 10.48
CA LEU A 46 7.77 11.97 10.16
C LEU A 46 6.37 11.86 9.54
N LEU A 47 5.94 10.65 9.17
CA LEU A 47 4.62 10.40 8.59
C LEU A 47 3.55 10.34 9.69
N ASP A 48 2.29 10.50 9.30
CA ASP A 48 1.17 10.18 10.18
C ASP A 48 1.20 8.68 10.52
N GLN A 49 1.35 8.36 11.80
CA GLN A 49 1.59 6.99 12.26
C GLN A 49 0.33 6.12 12.17
N GLU A 50 -0.87 6.71 12.21
CA GLU A 50 -2.12 5.96 12.02
C GLU A 50 -2.30 5.61 10.54
N ILE A 51 -2.00 6.55 9.64
CA ILE A 51 -2.02 6.31 8.20
C ILE A 51 -0.95 5.29 7.81
N LEU A 52 0.27 5.41 8.34
CA LEU A 52 1.36 4.46 8.11
C LEU A 52 0.94 3.04 8.50
N LYS A 53 0.40 2.89 9.72
CA LYS A 53 -0.08 1.60 10.22
C LYS A 53 -1.18 1.03 9.31
N TYR A 54 -2.14 1.85 8.89
CA TYR A 54 -3.21 1.43 8.00
C TYR A 54 -2.67 0.92 6.66
N VAL A 55 -1.76 1.66 6.03
CA VAL A 55 -1.16 1.29 4.74
C VAL A 55 -0.36 -0.01 4.83
N GLU A 56 0.42 -0.19 5.90
CA GLU A 56 1.14 -1.45 6.13
C GLU A 56 0.19 -2.64 6.26
N VAL A 57 -0.90 -2.50 7.03
CA VAL A 57 -1.91 -3.56 7.23
C VAL A 57 -2.58 -3.92 5.92
N MET A 58 -3.09 -2.94 5.18
CA MET A 58 -3.80 -3.16 3.93
C MET A 58 -2.92 -3.82 2.86
N ALA A 59 -1.67 -3.38 2.74
CA ALA A 59 -0.73 -3.97 1.79
C ALA A 59 -0.40 -5.44 2.09
N VAL A 60 -0.32 -5.79 3.37
CA VAL A 60 -0.05 -7.18 3.78
C VAL A 60 -1.31 -8.03 3.74
N ALA A 61 -2.48 -7.49 4.08
CA ALA A 61 -3.76 -8.17 3.96
C ALA A 61 -4.05 -8.54 2.50
N ALA A 62 -3.87 -7.60 1.56
CA ALA A 62 -4.00 -7.87 0.13
C ALA A 62 -3.06 -8.98 -0.35
N LYS A 63 -1.82 -8.99 0.14
CA LYS A 63 -0.88 -10.08 -0.15
C LYS A 63 -1.30 -11.41 0.46
N ALA A 64 -1.86 -11.41 1.67
CA ALA A 64 -2.30 -12.62 2.35
C ALA A 64 -3.51 -13.27 1.65
N LEU A 65 -4.41 -12.45 1.09
CA LEU A 65 -5.54 -12.91 0.28
C LEU A 65 -5.07 -13.45 -1.08
N ASN A 66 -4.05 -12.82 -1.69
CA ASN A 66 -3.49 -13.23 -2.98
C ASN A 66 -1.99 -13.59 -2.92
N PRO A 67 -1.61 -14.69 -2.24
CA PRO A 67 -0.20 -15.03 -2.03
C PRO A 67 0.52 -15.41 -3.32
N THR A 68 -0.21 -15.86 -4.35
CA THR A 68 0.32 -16.26 -5.65
C THR A 68 0.32 -15.15 -6.71
N GLY A 69 -0.29 -13.99 -6.43
CA GLY A 69 -0.38 -12.88 -7.39
C GLY A 69 -1.25 -13.21 -8.60
N ALA A 70 -2.34 -13.94 -8.41
CA ALA A 70 -3.30 -14.24 -9.47
C ALA A 70 -3.86 -12.93 -10.05
N GLN A 71 -3.89 -12.82 -11.38
CA GLN A 71 -4.17 -11.58 -12.11
C GLN A 71 -5.59 -11.01 -11.94
N TYR A 72 -6.49 -11.79 -11.34
CA TYR A 72 -7.90 -11.42 -11.16
C TYR A 72 -8.36 -11.88 -9.78
N GLU A 73 -8.47 -10.91 -8.87
CA GLU A 73 -9.24 -11.06 -7.64
C GLU A 73 -10.14 -9.84 -7.50
N ALA A 74 -11.44 -10.08 -7.35
CA ALA A 74 -12.43 -9.05 -7.08
C ALA A 74 -12.72 -9.12 -5.57
N ILE A 75 -12.32 -8.09 -4.85
CA ILE A 75 -12.65 -7.93 -3.43
C ILE A 75 -13.70 -6.83 -3.36
N ASP A 76 -14.94 -7.23 -3.10
CA ASP A 76 -16.15 -6.40 -2.89
C ASP A 76 -16.39 -5.29 -3.94
N ASP A 77 -15.64 -4.18 -3.90
CA ASP A 77 -15.73 -3.03 -4.83
C ASP A 77 -14.42 -2.72 -5.61
N TYR A 78 -13.34 -3.49 -5.40
CA TYR A 78 -12.01 -3.19 -5.92
C TYR A 78 -11.58 -4.14 -7.04
N ARG A 79 -11.04 -3.58 -8.14
CA ARG A 79 -10.48 -4.33 -9.27
C ARG A 79 -9.07 -3.85 -9.56
N TYR A 80 -8.08 -4.71 -9.33
CA TYR A 80 -6.70 -4.46 -9.78
C TYR A 80 -6.03 -5.75 -10.26
N GLY A 81 -5.35 -5.68 -11.40
CA GLY A 81 -4.58 -6.80 -11.96
C GLY A 81 -3.10 -6.62 -11.63
N LEU A 82 -2.58 -7.41 -10.69
CA LEU A 82 -1.14 -7.47 -10.45
C LEU A 82 -0.49 -8.45 -11.43
N PRO A 83 0.69 -8.15 -12.00
CA PRO A 83 1.43 -9.11 -12.82
C PRO A 83 1.89 -10.30 -11.97
N ALA A 84 1.91 -11.50 -12.58
CA ALA A 84 2.17 -12.80 -11.96
C ALA A 84 3.54 -12.95 -11.25
N GLU A 85 4.40 -11.92 -11.28
CA GLU A 85 5.73 -11.94 -10.67
C GLU A 85 5.80 -11.34 -9.26
N SER A 86 4.72 -10.74 -8.76
CA SER A 86 4.77 -10.06 -7.46
C SER A 86 4.59 -11.02 -6.28
N ARG A 87 5.58 -11.87 -6.00
CA ARG A 87 5.76 -12.50 -4.67
C ARG A 87 6.13 -11.48 -3.58
N ARG A 88 6.25 -10.20 -3.95
CA ARG A 88 6.61 -9.07 -3.10
C ARG A 88 5.35 -8.38 -2.59
N VAL A 89 5.43 -7.79 -1.39
CA VAL A 89 4.36 -6.90 -0.91
C VAL A 89 4.26 -5.75 -1.89
N THR A 90 3.05 -5.48 -2.38
CA THR A 90 2.80 -4.35 -3.29
C THR A 90 1.93 -3.35 -2.56
N ILE A 91 2.39 -2.10 -2.51
CA ILE A 91 1.61 -0.98 -1.97
C ILE A 91 0.93 -0.30 -3.15
N LEU A 92 -0.40 -0.23 -3.12
CA LEU A 92 -1.22 0.33 -4.19
C LEU A 92 -1.10 1.87 -4.26
N ASP A 93 -1.36 2.44 -5.44
CA ASP A 93 -1.24 3.88 -5.70
C ASP A 93 -2.15 4.74 -4.80
N GLU A 94 -3.33 4.24 -4.46
CA GLU A 94 -4.24 4.92 -3.54
C GLU A 94 -3.67 5.02 -2.12
N TRP A 95 -3.00 3.96 -1.64
CA TRP A 95 -2.36 3.96 -0.32
C TRP A 95 -1.11 4.83 -0.28
N TRP A 96 -0.37 4.89 -1.39
CA TRP A 96 0.70 5.87 -1.55
C TRP A 96 0.18 7.29 -1.44
N SER A 97 -0.99 7.58 -2.01
CA SER A 97 -1.61 8.90 -1.96
C SER A 97 -2.04 9.29 -0.54
N MET A 98 -2.28 8.32 0.35
CA MET A 98 -2.56 8.59 1.77
C MET A 98 -1.30 8.98 2.54
N LEU A 99 -0.15 8.37 2.22
CA LEU A 99 1.13 8.64 2.89
C LEU A 99 1.74 9.99 2.48
N ASP A 100 1.44 10.45 1.27
CA ASP A 100 1.94 11.71 0.73
C ASP A 100 0.81 12.45 -0.02
N PRO A 101 0.04 13.31 0.68
CA PRO A 101 -1.06 14.03 0.05
C PRO A 101 -0.61 15.04 -1.01
N ASP A 102 0.67 15.42 -1.05
CA ASP A 102 1.19 16.38 -2.04
C ASP A 102 1.47 15.71 -3.42
N VAL A 103 1.66 14.40 -3.47
CA VAL A 103 1.92 13.67 -4.74
C VAL A 103 0.66 13.59 -5.63
N GLY A 104 -0.53 13.76 -5.05
CA GLY A 104 -1.80 13.83 -5.79
C GLY A 104 -2.07 15.18 -6.49
N ALA A 105 -1.41 16.26 -6.08
CA ALA A 105 -1.66 17.61 -6.60
C ALA A 105 -0.87 17.93 -7.89
N ALA A 106 0.15 17.13 -8.24
CA ALA A 106 1.06 17.46 -9.34
C ALA A 106 0.62 16.98 -10.75
N VAL A 107 -0.46 16.21 -10.89
CA VAL A 107 -0.86 15.59 -12.17
C VAL A 107 -1.85 16.44 -13.00
N PHE A 108 -2.21 17.64 -12.54
CA PHE A 108 -3.02 18.59 -13.32
C PHE A 108 -2.27 19.89 -13.63
N SER A 109 -1.08 19.82 -14.24
CA SER A 109 -0.54 20.99 -14.94
C SER A 109 -1.31 21.16 -16.26
N VAL A 110 -2.48 21.81 -16.21
CA VAL A 110 -3.10 22.35 -17.42
C VAL A 110 -2.16 23.42 -17.95
N ARG A 111 -1.41 23.10 -19.02
CA ARG A 111 -0.76 24.13 -19.83
C ARG A 111 -1.87 24.92 -20.52
N ALA A 112 -2.35 25.97 -19.86
CA ALA A 112 -3.15 26.98 -20.50
C ALA A 112 -2.28 27.65 -21.57
N THR A 113 -2.40 27.21 -22.82
CA THR A 113 -1.78 27.89 -23.95
C THR A 113 -2.68 29.07 -24.27
N PHE A 114 -2.43 30.21 -23.61
CA PHE A 114 -3.05 31.47 -24.00
C PHE A 114 -2.40 31.90 -25.32
N THR A 115 -3.16 31.80 -26.41
CA THR A 115 -2.82 32.47 -27.67
C THR A 115 -3.60 33.79 -27.68
N PRO A 116 -2.95 34.96 -27.50
CA PRO A 116 -3.62 36.22 -27.73
C PRO A 116 -3.88 36.38 -29.22
N ASP A 117 -5.15 36.46 -29.60
CA ASP A 117 -5.54 36.94 -30.93
C ASP A 117 -5.32 38.46 -30.94
N THR A 118 -4.32 38.92 -31.69
CA THR A 118 -4.00 40.34 -31.88
C THR A 118 -4.86 40.95 -32.99
N PRO A 119 -5.16 42.27 -32.92
CA PRO A 119 -6.33 42.94 -33.52
C PRO A 119 -6.36 43.04 -35.05
#